data_AF-A0A9D7E2C4-F1
#
_entry.id   AF-A0A9D7E2C4-F1
#
_cell.length_a   1.000
_cell.length_b   1.000
_cell.length_c   1.000
_cell.angle_alpha   90.00
_cell.angle_beta   90.00
_cell.angle_gamma   90.00
#
_symmetry.space_group_name_H-M   'P 1'
#
loop_
_entity.id
_entity.type
_entity.pdbx_description
1 polymer ?
#
loop_
_entity_poly.entity_id
_entity_poly.type
_entity_poly.pdbx_seq_one_letter_code
_entity_poly.pdbx_strand_id
1 'polypeptide(L)'
;MLNRLIRRRKNQKGFTLIEILIVVVIVAILAAISVPIYLEYVESARASDAKTAINSIWQAAQIYLQDRGEWPGSVEDLQDASYVNLSDATELQWTFSFQGSPPEEIIATSTDQMRGGAGKEVRYVVKEGRWLGYGLPEPDEQ
;
A
#
# COMPACT_ATOMS: atom_id res chain seq x y z
N MET A 1 0.10 -41.33 66.84
CA MET A 1 -0.74 -40.46 65.98
C MET A 1 0.15 -39.85 64.91
N LEU A 2 -0.15 -40.17 63.65
CA LEU A 2 0.56 -39.72 62.45
C LEU A 2 0.38 -38.20 62.22
N ASN A 3 1.45 -37.48 61.91
CA ASN A 3 1.53 -36.63 60.71
C ASN A 3 2.84 -35.81 60.70
N ARG A 4 3.76 -36.12 59.79
CA ARG A 4 4.70 -35.12 59.27
C ARG A 4 4.40 -34.94 57.79
N LEU A 5 3.70 -33.86 57.49
CA LEU A 5 3.42 -33.39 56.14
C LEU A 5 4.74 -33.11 55.41
N ILE A 6 5.04 -33.90 54.38
CA ILE A 6 6.15 -33.67 53.46
C ILE A 6 5.84 -32.40 52.65
N ARG A 7 6.45 -31.28 53.03
CA ARG A 7 6.37 -30.02 52.30
C ARG A 7 7.22 -30.15 51.03
N ARG A 8 6.60 -30.54 49.91
CA ARG A 8 7.24 -30.47 48.58
C ARG A 8 7.58 -29.01 48.29
N ARG A 9 8.86 -28.63 48.31
CA ARG A 9 9.30 -27.37 47.70
C ARG A 9 8.96 -27.48 46.22
N LYS A 10 7.97 -26.72 45.75
CA LYS A 10 7.76 -26.54 44.31
C LYS A 10 9.07 -25.98 43.76
N ASN A 11 9.70 -26.72 42.84
CA ASN A 11 10.90 -26.31 42.14
C ASN A 11 10.53 -25.11 41.26
N GLN A 12 10.57 -23.90 41.83
CA GLN A 12 10.39 -22.64 41.12
C GLN A 12 11.64 -22.45 40.24
N LYS A 13 11.62 -23.04 39.05
CA LYS A 13 12.62 -22.75 38.01
C LYS A 13 12.31 -21.36 37.49
N GLY A 14 13.04 -20.36 37.95
CA GLY A 14 13.00 -19.00 37.40
C GLY A 14 13.73 -18.94 36.06
N PHE A 15 13.32 -17.99 35.21
CA PHE A 15 14.03 -17.63 33.98
C PHE A 15 15.46 -17.17 34.31
N THR A 16 16.42 -17.58 33.49
CA THR A 16 17.79 -17.08 33.59
C THR A 16 17.95 -15.77 32.81
N LEU A 17 18.85 -14.89 33.26
CA LEU A 17 19.17 -13.66 32.52
C LEU A 17 19.76 -13.97 31.14
N ILE A 18 20.49 -15.08 31.02
CA ILE A 18 21.07 -15.52 29.75
C ILE A 18 19.99 -15.97 28.74
N GLU A 19 18.90 -16.61 29.20
CA GLU A 19 17.77 -16.96 28.32
C GLU A 19 17.10 -15.72 27.75
N ILE A 20 16.86 -14.70 28.58
CA ILE A 20 16.30 -13.45 28.08
C ILE A 20 17.28 -12.75 27.13
N LEU A 21 18.58 -12.72 27.45
CA LEU A 21 19.61 -12.10 26.59
C LEU A 21 19.62 -12.69 25.18
N ILE A 22 19.65 -14.02 25.07
CA ILE A 22 19.67 -14.70 23.76
C ILE A 22 18.39 -14.40 22.97
N VAL A 23 17.23 -14.36 23.64
CA VAL A 23 15.95 -14.05 22.98
C VAL A 23 15.95 -12.62 22.41
N VAL A 24 16.37 -11.61 23.16
CA VAL A 24 16.40 -10.23 22.63
C VAL A 24 17.40 -10.09 21.48
N VAL A 25 18.55 -10.77 21.53
CA VAL A 25 19.53 -10.77 20.44
C VAL A 25 18.94 -11.35 19.16
N ILE A 26 18.24 -12.49 19.25
CA ILE A 26 17.60 -13.11 18.08
C ILE A 26 16.50 -12.20 17.52
N VAL A 27 15.63 -11.64 18.37
CA VAL A 27 14.57 -10.72 17.93
C VAL A 27 15.15 -9.47 17.27
N ALA A 28 16.26 -8.92 17.77
CA ALA A 28 16.92 -7.76 17.18
C ALA A 28 17.44 -8.05 15.76
N ILE A 29 18.06 -9.22 15.54
CA ILE A 29 18.54 -9.63 14.21
C ILE A 29 17.36 -9.80 13.24
N LEU A 30 16.30 -10.48 13.67
CA LEU A 30 15.11 -10.68 12.85
C LEU A 30 14.43 -9.35 12.51
N ALA A 31 14.29 -8.44 13.47
CA ALA A 31 13.69 -7.14 13.26
C ALA A 31 14.49 -6.28 12.27
N ALA A 32 15.83 -6.33 12.33
CA ALA A 32 16.70 -5.57 11.43
C ALA A 32 16.48 -5.94 9.94
N ILE A 33 16.24 -7.22 9.65
CA ILE A 33 15.96 -7.69 8.27
C ILE A 33 14.48 -7.50 7.92
N SER A 34 13.58 -7.79 8.86
CA SER A 34 12.14 -7.84 8.58
C SER A 34 11.50 -6.47 8.39
N VAL A 35 11.99 -5.44 9.09
CA VAL A 35 11.41 -4.08 9.00
C VAL A 35 11.51 -3.48 7.59
N PRO A 36 12.67 -3.43 6.90
CA PRO A 36 12.75 -2.87 5.55
C PRO A 36 11.87 -3.63 4.55
N ILE A 37 11.89 -4.97 4.60
CA ILE A 37 11.05 -5.83 3.74
C ILE A 37 9.56 -5.56 3.97
N TYR A 38 9.15 -5.40 5.23
CA TYR A 38 7.77 -5.08 5.56
C TYR A 38 7.36 -3.70 5.02
N LEU A 39 8.24 -2.71 5.08
CA LEU A 39 7.96 -1.38 4.53
C LEU A 39 7.74 -1.47 3.01
N GLU A 40 8.64 -2.10 2.27
CA GLU A 40 8.52 -2.33 0.81
C GLU A 40 7.21 -3.04 0.42
N TYR A 41 6.83 -4.07 1.19
CA TYR A 41 5.57 -4.78 1.00
C TYR A 41 4.36 -3.85 1.16
N VAL A 42 4.37 -3.00 2.19
CA VAL A 42 3.30 -2.02 2.41
C VAL A 42 3.26 -0.96 1.32
N GLU A 43 4.41 -0.52 0.80
CA GLU A 43 4.47 0.42 -0.34
C GLU A 43 3.86 -0.20 -1.59
N SER A 44 4.23 -1.45 -1.89
CA SER A 44 3.73 -2.22 -3.02
C SER A 44 2.21 -2.45 -2.94
N ALA A 45 1.70 -2.72 -1.73
CA ALA A 45 0.28 -2.87 -1.49
C ALA A 45 -0.49 -1.57 -1.79
N ARG A 46 0.02 -0.43 -1.30
CA ARG A 46 -0.58 0.89 -1.60
C ARG A 46 -0.54 1.21 -3.10
N ALA A 47 0.57 0.87 -3.77
CA ALA A 47 0.68 1.03 -5.21
C ALA A 47 -0.34 0.16 -5.96
N SER A 48 -0.63 -1.04 -5.46
CA SER A 48 -1.69 -1.90 -6.00
C SER A 48 -3.09 -1.31 -5.83
N ASP A 49 -3.35 -0.60 -4.74
CA ASP A 49 -4.62 0.10 -4.53
C ASP A 49 -4.79 1.24 -5.55
N ALA A 50 -3.74 2.06 -5.73
CA ALA A 50 -3.72 3.11 -6.76
C ALA A 50 -3.89 2.54 -8.18
N LYS A 51 -3.22 1.43 -8.49
CA LYS A 51 -3.36 0.72 -9.77
C LYS A 51 -4.78 0.31 -10.05
N THR A 52 -5.46 -0.28 -9.06
CA THR A 52 -6.86 -0.69 -9.18
C THR A 52 -7.75 0.51 -9.52
N ALA A 53 -7.59 1.62 -8.79
CA ALA A 53 -8.35 2.85 -9.02
C ALA A 53 -8.07 3.45 -10.40
N ILE A 54 -6.79 3.56 -10.80
CA ILE A 54 -6.40 4.04 -12.14
C ILE A 54 -7.01 3.17 -13.25
N ASN A 55 -7.02 1.84 -13.10
CA ASN A 55 -7.63 0.95 -14.10
C ASN A 55 -9.14 1.17 -14.23
N SER A 56 -9.84 1.44 -13.12
CA SER A 56 -11.25 1.79 -13.14
C SER A 56 -11.49 3.14 -13.81
N ILE A 57 -10.66 4.14 -13.50
CA ILE A 57 -10.70 5.48 -14.12
C ILE A 57 -10.45 5.38 -15.63
N TRP A 58 -9.45 4.60 -16.06
CA TRP A 58 -9.13 4.42 -17.47
C TRP A 58 -10.30 3.79 -18.25
N GLN A 59 -10.88 2.72 -17.71
CA GLN A 59 -12.08 2.11 -18.31
C GLN A 59 -13.23 3.11 -18.39
N ALA A 60 -13.49 3.87 -17.32
CA ALA A 60 -14.50 4.91 -17.31
C ALA A 60 -14.24 6.00 -18.36
N ALA A 61 -12.99 6.42 -18.54
CA ALA A 61 -12.61 7.39 -19.57
C ALA A 61 -12.87 6.88 -21.00
N GLN A 62 -12.63 5.58 -21.26
CA GLN A 62 -12.92 4.96 -22.54
C GLN A 62 -14.44 4.88 -22.82
N ILE A 63 -15.24 4.54 -21.80
CA ILE A 63 -16.71 4.53 -21.91
C ILE A 63 -17.22 5.97 -22.14
N TYR A 64 -16.70 6.95 -21.40
CA TYR A 64 -17.04 8.36 -21.59
C TYR A 64 -16.77 8.82 -23.02
N LEU A 65 -15.61 8.47 -23.58
CA LEU A 65 -15.30 8.74 -24.99
C LEU A 65 -16.31 8.10 -25.95
N GLN A 66 -16.69 6.85 -25.69
CA GLN A 66 -17.65 6.14 -26.54
C GLN A 66 -19.03 6.81 -26.53
N ASP A 67 -19.46 7.33 -25.37
CA ASP A 67 -20.77 7.95 -25.21
C ASP A 67 -20.81 9.41 -25.68
N ARG A 68 -19.74 10.17 -25.43
CA ARG A 68 -19.69 11.63 -25.66
C ARG A 68 -18.93 12.03 -26.92
N GLY A 69 -18.09 11.14 -27.45
CA GLY A 69 -17.23 11.41 -28.61
C GLY A 69 -15.98 12.26 -28.28
N GLU A 70 -15.76 12.60 -27.01
CA GLU A 70 -14.62 13.36 -26.53
C GLU A 70 -14.06 12.75 -25.24
N TRP A 71 -12.77 12.96 -24.96
CA TRP A 71 -12.15 12.50 -23.72
C TRP A 71 -12.57 13.38 -22.54
N PRO A 72 -12.72 12.82 -21.32
CA PRO A 72 -12.91 13.63 -20.12
C PRO A 72 -11.72 14.56 -19.89
N GLY A 73 -11.97 15.77 -19.39
CA GLY A 73 -10.90 16.74 -19.08
C GLY A 73 -10.18 16.41 -17.77
N SER A 74 -10.88 15.74 -16.85
CA SER A 74 -10.43 15.42 -15.51
C SER A 74 -11.08 14.14 -14.99
N VAL A 75 -10.59 13.62 -13.86
CA VAL A 75 -11.21 12.46 -13.20
C VAL A 75 -12.53 12.86 -12.55
N GLU A 76 -12.61 14.10 -12.07
CA GLU A 76 -13.80 14.71 -11.49
C GLU A 76 -14.95 14.72 -12.50
N ASP A 77 -14.69 15.02 -13.78
CA ASP A 77 -15.71 14.96 -14.84
C ASP A 77 -16.34 13.56 -14.95
N LEU A 78 -15.54 12.50 -14.76
CA LEU A 78 -16.03 11.12 -14.78
C LEU A 78 -16.87 10.78 -13.55
N GLN A 79 -16.52 11.34 -12.39
CA GLN A 79 -17.28 11.15 -11.15
C GLN A 79 -18.61 11.88 -11.20
N ASP A 80 -18.60 13.15 -11.63
CA ASP A 80 -19.80 13.98 -11.77
C ASP A 80 -20.77 13.39 -12.80
N ALA A 81 -20.25 12.85 -13.90
CA ALA A 81 -21.03 12.14 -14.91
C ALA A 81 -21.37 10.68 -14.53
N SER A 82 -21.01 10.24 -13.32
CA SER A 82 -21.31 8.91 -12.77
C SER A 82 -20.74 7.72 -13.55
N TYR A 83 -19.63 7.91 -14.27
CA TYR A 83 -18.90 6.83 -14.96
C TYR A 83 -17.97 6.05 -14.03
N VAL A 84 -17.48 6.68 -12.95
CA VAL A 84 -16.63 6.05 -11.95
C VAL A 84 -17.05 6.49 -10.55
N ASN A 85 -16.98 5.56 -9.60
CA ASN A 85 -17.14 5.85 -8.19
C ASN A 85 -15.91 5.30 -7.46
N LEU A 86 -15.13 6.20 -6.87
CA LEU A 86 -13.97 5.83 -6.06
C LEU A 86 -14.43 5.77 -4.61
N SER A 87 -13.89 4.82 -3.85
CA SER A 87 -14.26 4.72 -2.43
C SER A 87 -13.67 5.90 -1.65
N ASP A 88 -14.38 6.38 -0.62
CA ASP A 88 -13.89 7.42 0.28
C ASP A 88 -12.49 7.10 0.82
N ALA A 89 -12.20 5.83 1.10
CA ALA A 89 -10.89 5.39 1.56
C ALA A 89 -9.79 5.60 0.52
N THR A 90 -10.10 5.39 -0.77
CA THR A 90 -9.19 5.64 -1.88
C THR A 90 -8.95 7.13 -2.05
N GLU A 91 -10.01 7.94 -2.05
CA GLU A 91 -9.92 9.40 -2.21
C GLU A 91 -9.22 10.08 -1.05
N LEU A 92 -9.36 9.54 0.17
CA LEU A 92 -8.58 9.98 1.31
C LEU A 92 -7.09 9.75 1.11
N GLN A 93 -6.67 8.71 0.38
CA GLN A 93 -5.25 8.38 0.23
C GLN A 93 -4.63 8.88 -1.08
N TRP A 94 -5.44 9.04 -2.13
CA TRP A 94 -4.99 9.30 -3.49
C TRP A 94 -5.85 10.36 -4.18
N THR A 95 -5.18 11.28 -4.86
CA THR A 95 -5.78 12.18 -5.85
C THR A 95 -5.33 11.75 -7.24
N PHE A 96 -6.22 11.82 -8.22
CA PHE A 96 -5.97 11.34 -9.58
C PHE A 96 -5.99 12.49 -10.57
N SER A 97 -5.12 12.43 -11.58
CA SER A 97 -5.09 13.43 -12.65
C SER A 97 -4.74 12.81 -14.00
N PHE A 98 -5.25 13.43 -15.06
CA PHE A 98 -4.87 13.11 -16.43
C PHE A 98 -3.79 14.05 -16.93
N GLN A 99 -2.84 13.51 -17.68
CA GLN A 99 -1.88 14.29 -18.44
C GLN A 99 -2.11 14.09 -19.93
N GLY A 100 -2.46 15.17 -20.63
CA GLY A 100 -2.79 15.14 -22.05
C GLY A 100 -4.28 14.90 -22.35
N SER A 101 -4.67 15.17 -23.60
CA SER A 101 -5.99 14.84 -24.15
C SER A 101 -5.81 14.41 -25.62
N PRO A 102 -5.89 13.10 -25.95
CA PRO A 102 -6.20 11.95 -25.08
C PRO A 102 -5.25 11.80 -23.88
N PRO A 103 -5.69 11.21 -22.75
CA PRO A 103 -4.83 10.96 -21.61
C PRO A 103 -3.62 10.09 -22.03
N GLU A 104 -2.41 10.65 -21.93
CA GLU A 104 -1.16 9.94 -22.18
C GLU A 104 -0.66 9.27 -20.90
N GLU A 105 -0.89 9.91 -19.76
CA GLU A 105 -0.63 9.37 -18.43
C GLU A 105 -1.81 9.60 -17.48
N ILE A 106 -2.00 8.65 -16.57
CA ILE A 106 -2.87 8.78 -15.41
C ILE A 106 -2.00 8.69 -14.17
N ILE A 107 -2.05 9.72 -13.33
CA ILE A 107 -1.19 9.87 -12.17
C ILE A 107 -2.05 9.83 -10.92
N ALA A 108 -1.74 8.91 -10.00
CA ALA A 108 -2.24 8.92 -8.64
C ALA A 108 -1.17 9.53 -7.72
N THR A 109 -1.50 10.62 -7.04
CA THR A 109 -0.61 11.30 -6.09
C THR A 109 -1.14 11.10 -4.68
N SER A 110 -0.28 10.67 -3.76
CA SER A 110 -0.69 10.43 -2.37
C SER A 110 -0.96 11.73 -1.60
N THR A 111 -1.99 11.70 -0.77
CA THR A 111 -2.39 12.83 0.08
C THR A 111 -1.63 12.84 1.41
N ASP A 112 -1.79 13.93 2.17
CA ASP A 112 -1.29 14.04 3.55
C ASP A 112 -1.95 13.05 4.54
N GLN A 113 -3.12 12.49 4.18
CA GLN A 113 -3.82 11.52 5.02
C GLN A 113 -3.29 10.09 4.82
N MET A 114 -2.52 9.85 3.74
CA MET A 114 -1.92 8.54 3.52
C MET A 114 -0.81 8.30 4.55
N ARG A 115 -0.89 7.17 5.28
CA ARG A 115 0.13 6.79 6.28
C ARG A 115 1.56 6.68 5.74
N GLY A 116 1.72 6.49 4.42
CA GLY A 116 3.02 6.43 3.74
C GLY A 116 3.62 7.81 3.40
N GLY A 117 2.93 8.90 3.72
CA GLY A 117 3.33 10.27 3.41
C GLY A 117 2.78 10.80 2.09
N ALA A 118 2.68 12.12 1.97
CA ALA A 118 2.18 12.80 0.78
C ALA A 118 3.20 12.84 -0.37
N GLY A 119 2.70 13.12 -1.58
CA GLY A 119 3.52 13.40 -2.76
C GLY A 119 4.18 12.18 -3.40
N LYS A 120 3.77 10.97 -3.03
CA LYS A 120 4.17 9.73 -3.71
C LYS A 120 3.31 9.54 -4.95
N GLU A 121 3.92 9.20 -6.08
CA GLU A 121 3.19 9.08 -7.34
C GLU A 121 3.21 7.66 -7.88
N VAL A 122 2.05 7.16 -8.32
CA VAL A 122 1.91 5.97 -9.13
C VAL A 122 1.36 6.39 -10.48
N ARG A 123 2.09 6.08 -11.56
CA ARG A 123 1.80 6.55 -12.92
C ARG A 123 1.52 5.37 -13.84
N TYR A 124 0.50 5.52 -14.66
CA TYR A 124 0.20 4.63 -15.77
C TYR A 124 0.45 5.34 -17.10
N VAL A 125 1.44 4.86 -17.85
CA VAL A 125 1.79 5.38 -19.18
C VAL A 125 0.98 4.61 -20.23
N VAL A 126 -0.02 5.27 -20.81
CA VAL A 126 -1.04 4.62 -21.64
C VAL A 126 -0.44 4.01 -22.91
N LYS A 127 0.43 4.75 -23.61
CA LYS A 127 1.03 4.30 -24.88
C LYS A 127 1.90 3.05 -24.70
N GLU A 128 2.56 2.93 -23.56
CA GLU A 128 3.50 1.85 -23.26
C GLU A 128 2.86 0.71 -22.45
N GLY A 129 1.67 0.93 -21.90
CA GLY A 129 1.01 -0.01 -20.98
C GLY A 129 1.81 -0.25 -19.70
N ARG A 130 2.67 0.72 -19.31
CA ARG A 130 3.66 0.57 -18.24
C ARG A 130 3.24 1.29 -16.97
N TRP A 131 3.62 0.72 -15.83
CA TRP A 131 3.45 1.32 -14.51
C TRP A 131 4.78 1.82 -13.98
N LEU A 132 4.79 3.02 -13.40
CA LEU A 132 5.99 3.69 -12.88
C LEU A 132 5.69 4.35 -11.53
N GLY A 133 6.71 4.51 -10.70
CA GLY A 133 6.64 5.31 -9.47
C GLY A 133 6.62 4.50 -8.17
N TYR A 134 5.99 5.06 -7.14
CA TYR A 134 6.01 4.58 -5.76
C TYR A 134 5.56 3.13 -5.61
N GLY A 135 6.31 2.34 -4.84
CA GLY A 135 5.98 0.95 -4.54
C GLY A 135 6.02 0.02 -5.75
N LEU A 136 6.69 0.43 -6.84
CA LEU A 136 6.83 -0.36 -8.06
C LEU A 136 8.31 -0.61 -8.37
N PRO A 137 8.66 -1.77 -8.95
CA PRO A 137 10.03 -2.06 -9.35
C PRO A 137 10.50 -1.05 -10.41
N GLU A 138 11.78 -0.70 -10.34
CA GLU A 138 12.38 0.26 -11.26
C GLU A 138 12.36 -0.29 -12.71
N PRO A 139 12.40 0.59 -13.73
CA PRO A 139 12.20 0.19 -15.13
C PRO A 139 13.21 -0.82 -15.68
N ASP A 140 14.37 -0.94 -15.04
CA ASP A 140 15.49 -1.83 -15.38
C ASP A 140 15.51 -3.14 -14.55
N GLU A 141 14.58 -3.30 -13.61
CA GLU A 141 14.43 -4.51 -12.79
C GLU A 141 13.39 -5.52 -13.34
N GLN A 142 12.73 -5.20 -14.47
CA GLN A 142 11.70 -6.03 -15.13
C GLN A 142 12.16 -6.58 -16.49
#